data_AF-A0A7Y1UN27-F1
#
_entry.id   AF-A0A7Y1UN27-F1
#
_cell.length_a   1.000
_cell.length_b   1.000
_cell.length_c   1.000
_cell.angle_alpha   90.00
_cell.angle_beta   90.00
_cell.angle_gamma   90.00
#
_symmetry.space_group_name_H-M   'P 1'
#
loop_
_entity.id
_entity.type
_entity.pdbx_description
1 polymer ?
#
loop_
_entity_poly.entity_id
_entity_poly.type
_entity_poly.pdbx_seq_one_letter_code
_entity_poly.pdbx_strand_id
1 'polypeptide(L)'
;RCLTDWDETLDLEVRQLFTREPDEDGYGVTEHWIDTEGPIRDEVVLALPLAPVCRDDCKGICASCGADLNTAPCQGHEEAESSPFAGLKDLLSD
;
A
#
# COMPACT_ATOMS: atom_id res chain seq x y z
N ARG A 1 -1.09 -6.85 -6.75
CA ARG A 1 -1.83 -7.63 -5.72
C ARG A 1 -2.24 -9.00 -6.27
N CYS A 2 -2.08 -10.06 -5.48
CA CYS A 2 -2.53 -11.43 -5.82
C CYS A 2 -3.51 -12.03 -4.79
N LEU A 3 -3.82 -11.31 -3.70
CA LEU A 3 -4.73 -11.74 -2.62
C LEU A 3 -4.37 -13.09 -1.99
N THR A 4 -3.08 -13.41 -1.98
CA THR A 4 -2.51 -14.57 -1.30
C THR A 4 -1.61 -14.05 -0.18
N ASP A 5 -1.36 -14.91 0.81
CA ASP A 5 -0.38 -14.64 1.85
C ASP A 5 0.98 -14.25 1.23
N TRP A 6 1.61 -13.30 1.88
CA TRP A 6 2.89 -12.74 1.49
C TRP A 6 3.64 -12.33 2.75
N ASP A 7 4.93 -12.63 2.74
CA ASP A 7 5.85 -12.38 3.84
C ASP A 7 7.07 -11.64 3.27
N GLU A 8 7.43 -10.51 3.88
CA GLU A 8 8.65 -9.75 3.55
C GLU A 8 9.32 -9.27 4.84
N THR A 9 10.65 -9.20 4.79
CA THR A 9 11.45 -8.62 5.87
C THR A 9 11.70 -7.15 5.55
N LEU A 10 11.25 -6.26 6.43
CA LEU A 10 11.52 -4.83 6.34
C LEU A 10 12.76 -4.50 7.18
N ASP A 11 13.73 -3.82 6.57
CA ASP A 11 14.89 -3.23 7.25
C ASP A 11 14.72 -1.71 7.26
N LEU A 12 14.38 -1.14 8.42
CA LEU A 12 13.97 0.25 8.57
C LEU A 12 14.74 0.94 9.70
N GLU A 13 15.25 2.14 9.45
CA GLU A 13 15.77 3.02 10.49
C GLU A 13 14.63 3.92 11.01
N VAL A 14 14.13 3.65 12.21
CA VAL A 14 13.08 4.45 12.86
C VAL A 14 13.70 5.58 13.67
N ARG A 15 13.35 6.84 13.37
CA ARG A 15 13.80 8.02 14.12
C ARG A 15 12.61 8.88 14.50
N GLN A 16 12.29 8.94 15.79
CA GLN A 16 11.10 9.63 16.26
C GLN A 16 11.39 10.55 17.45
N LEU A 17 10.74 11.72 17.45
CA LEU A 17 10.84 12.71 18.51
C LEU A 17 9.71 12.50 19.52
N PHE A 18 10.08 12.38 20.80
CA PHE A 18 9.14 12.26 21.90
C PHE A 18 9.28 13.45 22.85
N THR A 19 8.15 14.03 23.25
CA THR A 19 8.11 15.22 24.13
C THR A 19 7.02 15.08 25.20
N ARG A 20 7.13 15.85 26.29
CA ARG A 20 6.09 15.90 27.35
C ARG A 20 4.86 16.70 26.93
N GLU A 21 5.04 17.64 26.01
CA GLU A 21 3.98 18.50 25.48
C GLU A 21 3.95 18.31 23.96
N PRO A 22 3.42 17.17 23.46
CA PRO A 22 3.30 16.94 22.02
C PRO A 22 2.25 17.87 21.42
N ASP A 23 2.47 18.26 20.16
CA ASP A 23 1.46 18.89 19.31
C ASP A 23 0.60 17.81 18.62
N GLU A 24 -0.19 18.20 17.61
CA GLU A 24 -1.11 17.28 16.92
C GLU A 24 -0.40 16.12 16.20
N ASP A 25 0.85 16.32 15.78
CA ASP A 25 1.63 15.34 15.01
C ASP A 25 2.76 14.68 15.85
N GLY A 26 2.84 15.00 17.14
CA GLY A 26 3.92 14.57 18.03
C GLY A 26 3.56 13.40 18.95
N TYR A 27 4.58 12.67 19.40
CA TYR A 27 4.40 11.58 20.37
C TYR A 27 4.74 12.00 21.80
N GLY A 28 3.86 11.62 22.72
CA GLY A 28 3.96 11.94 24.14
C GLY A 28 4.93 11.04 24.91
N VAL A 29 5.60 11.62 25.89
CA VAL A 29 6.37 10.92 26.92
C VAL A 29 5.56 10.89 28.21
N THR A 30 5.33 9.70 28.77
CA THR A 30 4.82 9.55 30.14
C THR A 30 5.98 9.62 31.14
N GLU A 31 5.72 9.64 32.46
CA GLU A 31 6.79 9.76 33.46
C GLU A 31 7.88 8.68 33.34
N HIS A 32 7.53 7.46 32.95
CA HIS A 32 8.46 6.33 32.95
C HIS A 32 8.49 5.54 31.63
N TRP A 33 7.60 5.86 30.69
CA TRP A 33 7.38 5.07 29.47
C TRP A 33 7.06 5.96 28.27
N ILE A 34 7.38 5.47 27.08
CA ILE A 34 6.90 6.00 25.81
C ILE A 34 6.04 4.92 25.14
N ASP A 35 4.98 5.34 24.46
CA ASP A 35 4.22 4.45 23.59
C ASP A 35 4.91 4.39 22.22
N THR A 36 5.27 3.18 21.81
CA THR A 36 5.99 2.95 20.55
C THR A 36 5.08 2.43 19.44
N GLU A 37 3.82 2.08 19.74
CA GLU A 37 2.91 1.49 18.77
C GLU A 37 2.64 2.47 17.60
N GLY A 38 2.29 3.72 17.92
CA GLY A 38 2.08 4.77 16.92
C GLY A 38 3.32 5.03 16.05
N PRO A 39 4.46 5.47 16.64
CA PRO A 39 5.63 5.82 15.85
C PRO A 39 6.19 4.66 15.01
N ILE A 40 6.16 3.43 15.53
CA ILE A 40 6.60 2.27 14.74
C ILE A 40 5.62 1.96 13.61
N ARG A 41 4.30 1.96 13.89
CA ARG A 41 3.29 1.70 12.87
C ARG A 41 3.39 2.70 11.73
N ASP A 42 3.58 3.97 12.04
CA ASP A 42 3.60 5.02 11.03
C ASP A 42 4.80 4.85 10.08
N GLU A 43 5.98 4.52 10.59
CA GLU A 43 7.14 4.17 9.75
C GLU A 43 6.93 2.87 8.95
N VAL A 44 6.42 1.81 9.60
CA VAL A 44 6.22 0.51 8.95
C VAL A 44 5.20 0.62 7.82
N VAL A 45 4.08 1.31 8.04
CA VAL A 45 3.02 1.48 7.02
C VAL A 45 3.55 2.25 5.82
N LEU A 46 4.40 3.26 6.02
CA LEU A 46 5.02 4.01 4.93
C LEU A 46 6.02 3.17 4.13
N ALA A 47 6.68 2.22 4.78
CA ALA A 47 7.63 1.33 4.12
C ALA A 47 6.98 0.15 3.38
N LEU A 48 5.73 -0.20 3.72
CA LEU A 48 5.05 -1.32 3.07
C LEU A 48 4.86 -1.08 1.57
N PRO A 49 5.07 -2.11 0.72
CA PRO A 49 4.79 -1.99 -0.69
C PRO A 49 3.29 -1.70 -0.92
N LEU A 50 2.99 -0.81 -1.88
CA LEU A 50 1.60 -0.42 -2.19
C LEU A 50 0.75 -1.57 -2.73
N ALA A 51 1.38 -2.55 -3.39
CA ALA A 51 0.68 -3.64 -4.04
C ALA A 51 1.50 -4.95 -4.05
N PRO A 52 1.82 -5.51 -2.87
CA PRO A 52 2.63 -6.72 -2.78
C PRO A 52 2.03 -7.88 -3.57
N VAL A 53 2.90 -8.77 -3.98
CA VAL A 53 2.57 -10.03 -4.62
C VAL A 53 3.33 -11.15 -3.90
N CYS A 54 2.77 -12.35 -3.87
CA CYS A 54 3.29 -13.46 -3.07
C CYS A 54 4.68 -13.98 -3.50
N ARG A 55 5.20 -13.55 -4.67
CA ARG A 55 6.53 -13.88 -5.21
C ARG A 55 6.88 -12.99 -6.41
N ASP A 56 8.16 -12.93 -6.78
CA ASP A 56 8.69 -12.04 -7.82
C ASP A 56 8.03 -12.19 -9.21
N ASP A 57 7.67 -13.41 -9.61
CA ASP A 57 7.08 -13.70 -10.92
C ASP A 57 5.53 -13.75 -10.91
N CYS A 58 4.92 -13.33 -9.80
CA CYS A 58 3.48 -13.37 -9.64
C CYS A 58 2.78 -12.35 -10.55
N LYS A 59 1.90 -12.84 -11.41
CA LYS A 59 1.16 -12.03 -12.38
C LYS A 59 0.01 -11.24 -11.75
N GLY A 60 -0.28 -11.45 -10.47
CA GLY A 60 -1.36 -10.80 -9.74
C GLY A 60 -2.76 -11.20 -10.25
N ILE A 61 -3.73 -10.34 -9.95
CA ILE A 61 -5.11 -10.48 -10.43
C ILE A 61 -5.45 -9.43 -11.48
N CYS A 62 -6.41 -9.74 -12.35
CA CYS A 62 -7.03 -8.76 -13.23
C CYS A 62 -7.72 -7.66 -12.40
N ALA A 63 -7.41 -6.39 -12.66
CA ALA A 63 -7.99 -5.27 -11.94
C ALA A 63 -9.52 -5.10 -12.15
N SER A 64 -10.05 -5.61 -13.26
CA SER A 64 -11.47 -5.45 -13.60
C SER A 64 -12.34 -6.62 -13.14
N CYS A 65 -11.92 -7.89 -13.32
CA CYS A 65 -12.71 -9.06 -12.91
C CYS A 65 -12.16 -9.84 -11.71
N GLY A 66 -10.94 -9.54 -11.25
CA GLY A 66 -10.32 -10.27 -10.14
C GLY A 66 -9.77 -11.66 -10.48
N ALA A 67 -9.77 -12.08 -11.75
CA ALA A 67 -9.19 -13.37 -12.16
C ALA A 67 -7.71 -13.48 -11.81
N ASP A 68 -7.29 -14.61 -11.25
CA ASP A 68 -5.88 -14.92 -10.95
C ASP A 68 -5.10 -15.25 -12.23
N LEU A 69 -4.24 -14.32 -12.64
CA LEU A 69 -3.46 -14.40 -13.87
C LEU A 69 -2.34 -15.46 -13.80
N ASN A 70 -2.08 -16.01 -12.61
CA ASN A 70 -1.14 -17.11 -12.43
C ASN A 70 -1.74 -18.47 -12.83
N THR A 71 -3.06 -18.61 -12.80
CA THR A 71 -3.74 -19.88 -13.11
C THR A 71 -4.28 -19.92 -14.54
N ALA A 72 -4.84 -18.81 -15.02
CA ALA A 72 -5.36 -18.69 -16.37
C ALA A 72 -5.35 -17.23 -16.84
N PRO A 73 -5.25 -16.97 -18.15
CA PRO A 73 -5.44 -15.63 -18.68
C PRO A 73 -6.88 -15.15 -18.46
N CYS A 74 -7.03 -13.85 -18.20
CA CYS A 74 -8.32 -13.17 -18.24
C CYS A 74 -8.85 -13.11 -19.70
N GLN A 75 -10.17 -13.17 -19.89
CA GLN A 75 -10.81 -13.10 -21.21
C GLN A 75 -10.91 -11.68 -21.80
N GLY A 76 -10.29 -10.68 -21.16
CA GLY A 76 -10.35 -9.28 -21.56
C GLY A 76 -11.64 -8.58 -21.10
N HIS A 77 -11.57 -7.25 -21.00
CA HIS A 77 -12.69 -6.40 -20.63
C HIS A 77 -12.72 -5.17 -21.51
N GLU A 78 -13.92 -4.71 -21.83
CA GLU A 78 -14.10 -3.39 -22.43
C GLU A 78 -13.67 -2.32 -21.43
N GLU A 79 -13.04 -1.25 -21.92
CA GLU A 79 -12.75 -0.09 -21.11
C GLU A 79 -14.05 0.49 -20.56
N ALA A 80 -14.07 0.82 -19.27
CA ALA A 80 -15.24 1.41 -18.65
C ALA A 80 -15.44 2.84 -19.21
N GLU A 81 -16.27 2.96 -20.26
CA GLU A 81 -16.67 4.26 -20.82
C GLU A 81 -17.39 5.15 -19.80
N SER A 82 -17.85 4.57 -18.68
CA SER A 82 -18.54 5.26 -17.58
C SER A 82 -17.64 5.68 -16.42
N SER A 83 -16.32 5.58 -16.54
CA SER A 83 -15.41 6.11 -15.52
C SER A 83 -15.62 7.64 -15.36
N PRO A 84 -15.61 8.18 -14.12
CA PRO A 84 -15.59 9.64 -13.90
C PRO A 84 -14.45 10.35 -14.63
N PHE A 85 -13.41 9.61 -15.01
CA PHE A 85 -12.24 10.09 -15.73
C PHE A 85 -12.26 9.77 -17.23
N ALA A 86 -13.36 9.23 -17.78
CA ALA A 86 -13.44 8.84 -19.19
C ALA A 86 -13.11 9.98 -20.16
N GLY A 87 -13.45 11.23 -19.81
CA GLY A 87 -13.11 12.42 -20.60
C GLY A 87 -11.62 12.78 -20.67
N LEU A 88 -10.75 12.12 -19.87
CA LEU A 88 -9.30 12.30 -19.95
C LEU A 88 -8.64 11.44 -21.03
N LYS A 89 -9.37 10.51 -21.66
CA LYS A 89 -8.83 9.60 -22.68
C LYS A 89 -8.21 10.34 -23.87
N ASP A 90 -8.82 11.45 -24.26
CA ASP A 90 -8.36 12.27 -25.40
C ASP A 90 -7.03 13.00 -25.12
N LEU A 91 -6.62 13.14 -23.84
CA LEU A 91 -5.37 13.80 -23.44
C LEU A 91 -4.13 12.88 -23.49
N LEU A 92 -4.33 11.57 -23.65
CA LEU A 92 -3.25 10.57 -23.70
C LEU A 92 -2.89 10.14 -25.14
N SER A 93 -3.50 10.77 -26.14
CA SER A 93 -3.40 10.38 -27.55
C SER A 93 -2.39 11.20 -28.37
N ASP A 94 -1.49 11.95 -27.71
CA ASP A 94 -0.35 12.67 -28.29
C ASP A 94 0.98 11.95 -28.04
#